data_AF-A0A0D7Q1Z4-F1
#
_entry.id   AF-A0A0D7Q1Z4-F1
#
_cell.length_a   1.000
_cell.length_b   1.000
_cell.length_c   1.000
_cell.angle_alpha   90.00
_cell.angle_beta   90.00
_cell.angle_gamma   90.00
#
_symmetry.space_group_name_H-M   'P 1'
#
loop_
_entity.id
_entity.type
_entity.pdbx_description
1 polymer ?
#
loop_
_entity_poly.entity_id
_entity_poly.type
_entity_poly.pdbx_seq_one_letter_code
_entity_poly.pdbx_strand_id
1 'polypeptide(L)'
;MLIHSIENKGLAMPTTEEFREEVEAQISRASKQGRLHVEINAGEIHRIISPDQNRHAMACDAIRQLMGPSDRVIHAPPAGDGPSFTVRYALPR
;
A
#
# COMPACT_ATOMS: atom_id res chain seq x y z
N MET A 1 32.51 -2.44 -6.78
CA MET A 1 31.76 -3.14 -5.72
C MET A 1 31.04 -2.07 -4.92
N LEU A 2 29.86 -1.62 -5.38
CA LEU A 2 29.09 -0.62 -4.65
C LEU A 2 28.31 -1.36 -3.56
N ILE A 3 28.76 -1.13 -2.33
CA ILE A 3 28.04 -1.44 -1.10
C ILE A 3 26.69 -0.73 -1.15
N HIS A 4 25.61 -1.52 -1.21
CA HIS A 4 24.25 -1.02 -1.03
C HIS A 4 24.16 -0.42 0.37
N SER A 5 23.91 0.88 0.45
CA SER A 5 23.60 1.59 1.69
C SER A 5 22.48 0.87 2.43
N ILE A 6 22.82 0.31 3.59
CA ILE A 6 21.84 -0.21 4.53
C ILE A 6 21.30 1.03 5.25
N GLU A 7 20.22 1.61 4.73
CA GLU A 7 19.57 2.72 5.40
C GLU A 7 18.94 2.24 6.72
N ASN A 8 19.34 2.93 7.77
CA ASN A 8 19.05 2.67 9.16
C ASN A 8 17.56 2.97 9.46
N LYS A 9 16.64 2.08 9.08
CA LYS A 9 15.18 2.18 9.35
C LYS A 9 14.83 1.88 10.82
N GLY A 10 15.36 2.67 11.76
CA GLY A 10 15.16 2.46 13.20
C GLY A 10 14.51 3.62 13.97
N LEU A 11 14.39 4.83 13.42
CA LEU A 11 14.00 6.02 14.19
C LEU A 11 13.13 7.04 13.45
N ALA A 12 12.73 6.79 12.20
CA ALA A 12 11.88 7.71 11.45
C ALA A 12 10.40 7.37 11.68
N MET A 13 9.58 8.38 12.00
CA MET A 13 8.13 8.22 12.00
C MET A 13 7.70 7.72 10.61
N PRO A 14 6.87 6.66 10.53
CA PRO A 14 6.51 6.11 9.24
C PRO A 14 5.80 7.14 8.39
N THR A 15 6.31 7.38 7.20
CA THR A 15 5.79 8.43 6.31
C THR A 15 4.74 7.85 5.36
N THR A 16 3.81 8.66 4.85
CA THR A 16 2.86 8.22 3.82
C THR A 16 3.59 7.65 2.59
N GLU A 17 4.83 8.09 2.35
CA GLU A 17 5.65 7.59 1.26
C GLU A 17 6.02 6.12 1.42
N GLU A 18 6.36 5.66 2.63
CA GLU A 18 6.64 4.23 2.86
C GLU A 18 5.41 3.36 2.59
N PHE A 19 4.22 3.87 2.91
CA PHE A 19 2.95 3.20 2.55
C PHE A 19 2.78 3.14 1.03
N ARG A 20 3.07 4.24 0.33
CA ARG A 20 3.00 4.30 -1.13
C ARG A 20 3.97 3.32 -1.79
N GLU A 21 5.22 3.28 -1.33
CA GLU A 21 6.26 2.37 -1.82
C GLU A 21 5.84 0.90 -1.68
N GLU A 22 5.27 0.49 -0.53
CA GLU A 22 4.83 -0.91 -0.35
C GLU A 22 3.64 -1.24 -1.25
N VAL A 23 2.68 -0.32 -1.43
CA VAL A 23 1.56 -0.52 -2.35
C VAL A 23 2.07 -0.66 -3.79
N GLU A 24 2.98 0.20 -4.24
CA GLU A 24 3.62 0.09 -5.55
C GLU A 24 4.38 -1.22 -5.73
N ALA A 25 5.10 -1.66 -4.68
CA ALA A 25 5.83 -2.91 -4.70
C ALA A 25 4.88 -4.12 -4.85
N GLN A 26 3.73 -4.14 -4.18
CA GLN A 26 2.71 -5.18 -4.34
C GLN A 26 2.14 -5.21 -5.75
N ILE A 27 1.81 -4.04 -6.31
CA ILE A 27 1.32 -3.87 -7.69
C ILE A 27 2.37 -4.37 -8.69
N SER A 28 3.63 -3.97 -8.53
CA SER A 28 4.74 -4.37 -9.39
C SER A 28 4.96 -5.89 -9.35
N ARG A 29 4.93 -6.50 -8.15
CA ARG A 29 5.05 -7.96 -7.99
C ARG A 29 3.91 -8.69 -8.70
N ALA A 30 2.67 -8.24 -8.53
CA ALA A 30 1.51 -8.85 -9.19
C ALA A 30 1.54 -8.69 -10.71
N SER A 31 1.97 -7.54 -11.21
CA SER A 31 2.13 -7.27 -12.66
C SER A 31 3.18 -8.19 -13.27
N LYS A 32 4.35 -8.33 -12.62
CA LYS A 32 5.42 -9.25 -13.05
C LYS A 32 5.01 -10.73 -13.04
N GLN A 33 4.04 -11.09 -12.20
CA GLN A 33 3.45 -12.43 -12.16
C GLN A 33 2.38 -12.66 -13.26
N GLY A 34 2.09 -11.67 -14.10
CA GLY A 34 1.08 -11.76 -15.14
C GLY A 34 -0.36 -11.78 -14.61
N ARG A 35 -0.58 -11.27 -13.38
CA ARG A 35 -1.94 -11.16 -12.82
C ARG A 35 -2.71 -10.06 -13.56
N LEU A 36 -4.01 -10.26 -13.72
CA LEU A 36 -4.92 -9.25 -14.28
C LEU A 36 -5.32 -8.16 -13.27
N HIS A 37 -5.15 -8.46 -11.98
CA HIS A 37 -5.42 -7.52 -10.90
C HIS A 37 -4.70 -7.93 -9.61
N VAL A 38 -4.62 -7.01 -8.66
CA VAL A 38 -4.25 -7.27 -7.27
C VAL A 38 -5.20 -6.53 -6.34
N GLU A 39 -5.58 -7.17 -5.24
CA GLU A 39 -6.34 -6.54 -4.18
C GLU A 39 -5.39 -6.16 -3.05
N ILE A 40 -5.44 -4.91 -2.61
CA ILE A 40 -4.59 -4.38 -1.55
C ILE A 40 -5.50 -3.82 -0.46
N ASN A 41 -5.27 -4.31 0.76
CA ASN A 41 -6.01 -3.94 1.95
C ASN A 41 -5.19 -3.01 2.86
N ALA A 42 -5.82 -1.94 3.36
CA ALA A 42 -5.16 -0.94 4.20
C ALA A 42 -4.61 -1.52 5.52
N GLY A 43 -5.33 -2.44 6.16
CA GLY A 43 -4.88 -3.12 7.38
C GLY A 43 -3.68 -4.03 7.16
N GLU A 44 -3.55 -4.65 6.00
CA GLU A 44 -2.36 -5.43 5.62
C GLU A 44 -1.14 -4.55 5.43
N ILE A 45 -1.26 -3.47 4.64
CA ILE A 45 -0.17 -2.50 4.46
C ILE A 45 0.24 -1.88 5.81
N HIS A 46 -0.74 -1.53 6.63
CA HIS A 46 -0.50 -0.97 7.96
C HIS A 46 0.28 -1.90 8.88
N ARG A 47 -0.05 -3.20 8.90
CA ARG A 47 0.69 -4.19 9.72
C ARG A 47 2.13 -4.37 9.28
N ILE A 48 2.46 -4.11 8.02
CA ILE A 48 3.82 -4.21 7.50
C ILE A 48 4.67 -3.01 7.96
N ILE A 49 4.12 -1.80 7.94
CA ILE A 49 4.90 -0.56 8.12
C ILE A 49 4.78 0.01 9.53
N SER A 50 3.60 -0.03 10.14
CA SER A 50 3.32 0.63 11.41
C SER A 50 2.38 -0.16 12.31
N PRO A 51 2.69 -1.42 12.66
CA PRO A 51 1.79 -2.30 13.41
C PRO A 51 1.34 -1.72 14.78
N ASP A 52 2.21 -0.92 15.42
CA ASP A 52 1.99 -0.41 16.78
C ASP A 52 1.36 0.99 16.85
N GLN A 53 1.11 1.64 15.72
CA GLN A 53 0.59 3.02 15.68
C GLN A 53 -0.80 3.05 15.04
N ASN A 54 -1.63 4.06 15.33
CA ASN A 54 -2.92 4.18 14.66
C ASN A 54 -2.81 5.04 13.39
N ARG A 55 -2.21 4.50 12.33
CA ARG A 55 -1.93 5.21 11.07
C ARG A 55 -2.73 4.68 9.87
N HIS A 56 -3.90 4.07 10.13
CA HIS A 56 -4.76 3.52 9.09
C HIS A 56 -5.20 4.55 8.03
N ALA A 57 -5.41 5.81 8.42
CA ALA A 57 -5.74 6.88 7.47
C ALA A 57 -4.63 7.08 6.43
N MET A 58 -3.35 7.05 6.86
CA MET A 58 -2.20 7.17 5.95
C MET A 58 -2.12 5.99 4.98
N ALA A 59 -2.42 4.78 5.46
CA ALA A 59 -2.51 3.60 4.60
C ALA A 59 -3.63 3.71 3.57
N CYS A 60 -4.82 4.17 3.98
CA CYS A 60 -5.95 4.40 3.08
C CYS A 60 -5.62 5.47 2.04
N ASP A 61 -4.98 6.57 2.44
CA ASP A 61 -4.56 7.65 1.55
C ASP A 61 -3.54 7.17 0.53
N ALA A 62 -2.52 6.43 0.94
CA ALA A 62 -1.53 5.87 0.02
C ALA A 62 -2.16 4.94 -1.02
N ILE A 63 -3.09 4.09 -0.61
CA ILE A 63 -3.87 3.24 -1.53
C ILE A 63 -4.67 4.11 -2.50
N ARG A 64 -5.41 5.12 -2.03
CA ARG A 64 -6.20 5.99 -2.92
C ARG A 64 -5.37 6.79 -3.90
N GLN A 65 -4.23 7.34 -3.47
CA GLN A 65 -3.36 8.16 -4.31
C GLN A 65 -2.80 7.38 -5.50
N LEU A 66 -2.67 6.06 -5.37
CA LEU A 66 -2.18 5.19 -6.43
C LEU A 66 -3.29 4.62 -7.33
N MET A 67 -4.55 5.00 -7.09
CA MET A 67 -5.65 4.59 -7.95
C MET A 67 -5.58 5.31 -9.30
N GLY A 68 -5.77 4.54 -10.37
CA GLY A 68 -6.01 4.99 -11.73
C GLY A 68 -7.45 4.70 -12.18
N PRO A 69 -7.80 5.07 -13.42
CA PRO A 69 -9.17 4.99 -13.93
C PRO A 69 -9.79 3.58 -13.97
N SER A 70 -8.96 2.54 -14.05
CA SER A 70 -9.39 1.14 -14.15
C SER A 70 -9.50 0.44 -12.79
N ASP A 71 -9.07 1.09 -11.71
CA ASP A 71 -9.05 0.51 -10.37
C ASP A 71 -10.40 0.69 -9.67
N ARG A 72 -10.69 -0.17 -8.69
CA ARG A 72 -11.99 -0.17 -8.01
C ARG A 72 -11.83 -0.35 -6.52
N VAL A 73 -12.54 0.46 -5.74
CA VAL A 73 -12.76 0.16 -4.31
C VAL A 73 -13.66 -1.07 -4.23
N ILE A 74 -13.16 -2.15 -3.64
CA ILE A 74 -13.91 -3.40 -3.43
C ILE A 74 -14.63 -3.37 -2.10
N HIS A 75 -14.02 -2.75 -1.09
CA HIS A 75 -14.62 -2.58 0.22
C HIS A 75 -14.17 -1.26 0.83
N ALA A 76 -15.11 -0.55 1.44
CA ALA A 76 -14.83 0.58 2.32
C ALA A 76 -15.68 0.43 3.60
N PRO A 77 -15.11 0.68 4.79
CA PRO A 77 -15.90 0.73 6.02
C PRO A 77 -16.92 1.90 5.98
N PRO A 78 -17.96 1.90 6.84
CA PRO A 78 -18.97 2.95 6.85
C PRO A 78 -18.41 4.38 7.02
N ALA A 79 -17.28 4.52 7.71
CA ALA A 79 -16.58 5.80 7.90
C ALA A 79 -15.66 6.19 6.72
N GLY A 80 -15.58 5.38 5.67
CA GLY A 80 -14.70 5.56 4.52
C GLY A 80 -13.29 5.02 4.75
N ASP A 81 -12.64 5.44 5.84
CA ASP A 81 -11.29 4.99 6.23
C ASP A 81 -11.32 3.88 7.27
N GLY A 82 -10.36 2.95 7.15
CA GLY A 82 -10.13 1.94 8.16
C GLY A 82 -9.39 0.70 7.64
N PRO A 83 -9.05 -0.24 8.54
CA PRO A 83 -8.26 -1.41 8.21
C PRO A 83 -8.92 -2.34 7.17
N SER A 84 -10.25 -2.31 7.03
CA SER A 84 -10.94 -3.11 6.03
C SER A 84 -10.96 -2.48 4.63
N PHE A 85 -10.51 -1.22 4.46
CA PHE A 85 -10.50 -0.55 3.16
C PHE A 85 -9.63 -1.34 2.16
N THR A 86 -10.23 -1.73 1.03
CA THR A 86 -9.60 -2.59 0.03
C THR A 86 -9.87 -2.07 -1.37
N VAL A 87 -8.81 -1.95 -2.16
CA VAL A 87 -8.85 -1.56 -3.58
C VAL A 87 -8.33 -2.70 -4.44
N ARG A 88 -9.00 -2.95 -5.56
CA ARG A 88 -8.51 -3.79 -6.64
C ARG A 88 -7.87 -2.91 -7.71
N TYR A 89 -6.57 -3.10 -7.91
CA TYR A 89 -5.80 -2.48 -8.97
C TYR A 89 -5.83 -3.33 -10.23
N ALA A 90 -6.16 -2.74 -11.37
CA ALA A 90 -6.12 -3.39 -12.67
C ALA A 90 -4.69 -3.44 -13.22
N LEU A 91 -4.32 -4.57 -13.82
CA LEU A 91 -2.98 -4.86 -14.34
C LEU A 91 -3.05 -5.46 -15.76
N PRO A 92 -1.97 -5.34 -16.57
CA PRO A 92 -0.74 -4.60 -16.29
C PRO A 92 -0.92 -3.08 -16.41
N ARG A 93 -0.10 -2.32 -15.69
CA ARG A 93 -0.02 -0.86 -15.77
C ARG A 93 1.40 -0.37 -15.51
#